data_AF-A0A7X7Q0G9-F1
#
_entry.id   AF-A0A7X7Q0G9-F1
#
_cell.length_a   1.000
_cell.length_b   1.000
_cell.length_c   1.000
_cell.angle_alpha   90.00
_cell.angle_beta   90.00
_cell.angle_gamma   90.00
#
_symmetry.space_group_name_H-M   'P 1'
#
loop_
_entity.id
_entity.type
_entity.pdbx_description
1 polymer ?
#
loop_
_entity_poly.entity_id
_entity_poly.type
_entity_poly.pdbx_seq_one_letter_code
_entity_poly.pdbx_strand_id
1 'polypeptide(L)'
;MNFPNQYLFIKNLDRLLAKGYSLKEALTMLRNLRRKEIVYIDKKLQEGMLLSQILRKLRFKPFIIEAIVIGEKTNKLNEVISLIVKQMDFYQKMTKQISKVLLYPLILLGFAIICFEVIRTNLYPIVKHLLSDYHYQNNNLFAFLTFNLLKIIGLLVLIILIVFKSHKPLGNHIPLIKEYRTLSFLKYLEILLVCGYSLAEAFRILQQSLDEKVYRIDTLALVLLEERDLTKLTPYNQHTIEYFKMGIKSNDLVGVLNDYHFFYDSLLFDKFAKVTYYLQFFLFLLLSINIFCIYYLIMIPMFQITNNI
;
A
#
# COMPACT_ATOMS: atom_id res chain seq x y z
N MET A 1 15.35 13.40 -2.38
CA MET A 1 15.46 12.44 -1.25
C MET A 1 14.35 11.40 -1.35
N ASN A 2 14.60 10.10 -1.13
CA ASN A 2 13.54 9.07 -1.15
C ASN A 2 12.66 9.14 0.12
N PHE A 3 11.45 8.56 0.09
CA PHE A 3 10.51 8.65 1.22
C PHE A 3 11.05 8.07 2.55
N PRO A 4 11.77 6.92 2.58
CA PRO A 4 12.38 6.42 3.81
C PRO A 4 13.40 7.39 4.42
N ASN A 5 14.20 8.06 3.60
CA ASN A 5 15.15 9.07 4.07
C ASN A 5 14.43 10.33 4.55
N GLN A 6 13.39 10.78 3.84
CA GLN A 6 12.53 11.89 4.30
C GLN A 6 11.94 11.59 5.68
N TYR A 7 11.43 10.37 5.89
CA TYR A 7 10.91 9.92 7.18
C TYR A 7 11.96 9.98 8.28
N LEU A 8 13.13 9.40 8.04
CA LEU A 8 14.18 9.34 9.05
C LEU A 8 14.64 10.75 9.44
N PHE A 9 14.74 11.65 8.47
CA PHE A 9 15.07 13.06 8.71
C PHE A 9 14.01 13.73 9.60
N ILE A 10 12.73 13.72 9.20
CA ILE A 10 11.65 14.37 9.95
C ILE A 10 11.47 13.76 11.34
N LYS A 11 11.58 12.42 11.46
CA LYS A 11 11.48 11.72 12.75
C LYS A 11 12.62 12.07 13.70
N ASN A 12 13.85 12.15 13.21
CA ASN A 12 14.96 12.54 14.08
C ASN A 12 14.88 14.02 14.45
N LEU A 13 14.41 14.87 13.53
CA LEU A 13 14.17 16.28 13.80
C LEU A 13 13.11 16.45 14.90
N ASP A 14 11.96 15.79 14.78
CA ASP A 14 10.91 15.75 15.81
C ASP A 14 11.44 15.33 17.18
N ARG A 15 12.21 14.23 17.24
CA ARG A 15 12.80 13.73 18.49
C ARG A 15 13.76 14.72 19.15
N LEU A 16 14.46 15.54 18.37
CA LEU A 16 15.38 16.55 18.90
C LEU A 16 14.60 17.79 19.37
N LEU A 17 13.65 18.26 18.57
CA LEU A 17 12.78 19.37 18.94
C LEU A 17 11.96 19.07 20.20
N ALA A 18 11.43 17.85 20.32
CA ALA A 18 10.71 17.37 21.50
C ALA A 18 11.58 17.31 22.78
N LYS A 19 12.91 17.24 22.63
CA LYS A 19 13.86 17.33 23.74
C LYS A 19 14.25 18.76 24.11
N GLY A 20 13.67 19.76 23.43
CA GLY A 20 13.96 21.18 23.67
C GLY A 20 15.15 21.73 22.91
N TYR A 21 15.78 20.95 22.01
CA TYR A 21 16.81 21.51 21.13
C TYR A 21 16.18 22.47 20.12
N SER A 22 16.83 23.60 19.87
CA SER A 22 16.45 24.51 18.79
C SER A 22 16.64 23.83 17.42
N LEU A 23 15.93 24.33 16.40
CA LEU A 23 16.06 23.83 15.02
C LEU A 23 17.52 23.83 14.54
N LYS A 24 18.29 24.86 14.89
CA LYS A 24 19.72 24.99 14.53
C LYS A 24 20.57 23.91 15.20
N GLU A 25 20.38 23.67 16.49
CA GLU A 25 21.08 22.60 17.23
C GLU A 25 20.73 21.23 16.68
N ALA A 26 19.44 20.99 16.44
CA ALA A 26 18.96 19.73 15.89
C ALA A 26 19.61 19.45 14.53
N LEU A 27 19.65 20.42 13.63
CA LEU A 27 20.29 20.28 12.31
C LEU A 27 21.80 20.08 12.40
N THR A 28 22.46 20.77 13.32
CA THR A 28 23.90 20.59 13.58
C THR A 28 24.19 19.16 14.03
N MET A 29 23.36 18.60 14.92
CA MET A 29 23.48 17.20 15.35
C MET A 29 23.20 16.23 14.19
N LEU A 30 22.16 16.49 13.40
CA LEU A 30 21.81 15.65 12.24
C LEU A 30 22.89 15.69 11.15
N ARG A 31 23.65 16.78 11.03
CA ARG A 31 24.77 16.91 10.09
C ARG A 31 25.85 15.84 10.32
N ASN A 32 26.02 15.38 11.56
CA ASN A 32 26.98 14.32 11.90
C ASN A 32 26.65 12.98 11.23
N LEU A 33 25.42 12.78 10.73
CA LEU A 33 25.05 11.63 9.91
C LEU A 33 25.67 11.68 8.49
N ARG A 34 26.38 12.76 8.13
CA ARG A 34 27.11 12.97 6.86
C ARG A 34 26.30 12.69 5.59
N ARG A 35 24.97 12.88 5.63
CA ARG A 35 24.10 12.76 4.46
C ARG A 35 24.10 14.05 3.66
N LYS A 36 24.35 13.96 2.34
CA LYS A 36 24.43 15.12 1.43
C LYS A 36 23.21 16.03 1.54
N GLU A 37 22.02 15.46 1.65
CA GLU A 37 20.77 16.22 1.76
C GLU A 37 20.67 16.99 3.08
N ILE A 38 21.15 16.43 4.19
CA ILE A 38 21.09 17.09 5.50
C ILE A 38 22.09 18.25 5.55
N VAL A 39 23.29 18.06 5.01
CA VAL A 39 24.29 19.13 4.86
C VAL A 39 23.74 20.26 3.99
N TYR A 40 23.03 19.93 2.91
CA TYR A 40 22.37 20.92 2.06
C TYR A 40 21.26 21.68 2.83
N ILE A 41 20.45 21.00 3.63
CA ILE A 41 19.41 21.64 4.45
C ILE A 41 20.01 22.62 5.46
N ASP A 42 21.02 22.17 6.23
CA ASP A 42 21.71 23.01 7.22
C ASP A 42 22.30 24.27 6.57
N LYS A 43 23.03 24.11 5.46
CA LYS A 43 23.63 25.23 4.73
C LYS A 43 22.57 26.22 4.22
N LYS A 44 21.50 25.74 3.60
CA LYS A 44 20.47 26.62 3.03
C LYS A 44 19.64 27.34 4.09
N LEU A 45 19.42 26.72 5.25
CA LEU A 45 18.80 27.42 6.38
C LEU A 45 19.70 28.51 6.94
N GLN A 46 21.01 28.27 7.03
CA GLN A 46 21.97 29.31 7.43
C GLN A 46 22.04 30.48 6.44
N GLU A 47 21.77 30.23 5.16
CA GLU A 47 21.60 31.27 4.13
C GLU A 47 20.25 32.02 4.22
N GLY A 48 19.38 31.69 5.20
CA GLY A 48 18.09 32.36 5.41
C GLY A 48 16.94 31.83 4.54
N MET A 49 17.13 30.73 3.81
CA MET A 49 16.06 30.11 3.02
C MET A 49 15.07 29.38 3.95
N LEU A 50 13.77 29.50 3.67
CA LEU A 50 12.74 28.78 4.42
C LEU A 50 12.93 27.25 4.28
N LEU A 51 12.71 26.51 5.37
CA LEU A 51 12.73 25.05 5.38
C LEU A 51 11.76 24.49 4.33
N SER A 52 10.55 25.03 4.22
CA SER A 52 9.57 24.60 3.20
C SER A 52 10.12 24.67 1.76
N GLN A 53 10.85 25.74 1.42
CA GLN A 53 11.46 25.93 0.10
C GLN A 53 12.59 24.92 -0.15
N ILE A 54 13.40 24.64 0.87
CA ILE A 54 14.49 23.66 0.81
C ILE A 54 13.91 22.24 0.61
N LEU A 55 12.91 21.87 1.40
CA LEU A 55 12.25 20.57 1.31
C LEU A 55 11.56 20.37 -0.06
N ARG A 56 10.99 21.43 -0.64
CA ARG A 56 10.45 21.42 -2.00
C ARG A 56 11.52 21.08 -3.04
N LYS A 57 12.71 21.69 -2.96
CA LYS A 57 13.85 21.37 -3.83
C LYS A 57 14.34 19.93 -3.67
N LEU A 58 14.25 19.37 -2.46
CA LEU A 58 14.61 17.98 -2.16
C LEU A 58 13.52 16.96 -2.54
N ARG A 59 12.42 17.43 -3.13
CA ARG A 59 11.25 16.64 -3.56
C ARG A 59 10.61 15.87 -2.40
N PHE A 60 10.45 16.54 -1.25
CA PHE A 60 9.61 16.04 -0.17
C PHE A 60 8.16 15.90 -0.64
N LYS A 61 7.40 15.03 0.02
CA LYS A 61 5.98 14.85 -0.32
C LYS A 61 5.19 16.16 -0.11
N PRO A 62 4.23 16.50 -0.98
CA PRO A 62 3.50 17.78 -0.91
C PRO A 62 2.91 18.07 0.47
N PHE A 63 2.25 17.10 1.10
CA PHE A 63 1.67 17.29 2.44
C PHE A 63 2.70 17.67 3.52
N ILE A 64 3.95 17.19 3.42
CA ILE A 64 5.02 17.55 4.35
C ILE A 64 5.38 19.02 4.14
N ILE A 65 5.52 19.42 2.87
CA ILE A 65 5.90 20.79 2.52
C ILE A 65 4.81 21.77 2.98
N GLU A 66 3.55 21.51 2.66
CA GLU A 66 2.43 22.39 3.02
C GLU A 66 2.26 22.51 4.54
N ALA A 67 2.40 21.40 5.27
CA ALA A 67 2.41 21.41 6.72
C ALA A 67 3.56 22.29 7.26
N ILE A 68 4.79 22.11 6.77
CA ILE A 68 5.93 22.93 7.18
C ILE A 68 5.71 24.42 6.86
N VAL A 69 5.11 24.77 5.71
CA VAL A 69 4.79 26.18 5.38
C VAL A 69 3.92 26.82 6.46
N ILE A 70 2.91 26.11 6.97
CA ILE A 70 2.05 26.63 8.05
C ILE A 70 2.86 26.74 9.34
N GLY A 71 3.64 25.72 9.68
CA GLY A 71 4.47 25.72 10.89
C GLY A 71 5.44 26.91 10.90
N GLU A 72 5.98 27.28 9.73
CA GLU A 72 6.80 28.48 9.54
C GLU A 72 5.99 29.77 9.69
N LYS A 73 4.79 29.86 9.09
CA LYS A 73 3.94 31.06 9.17
C LYS A 73 3.37 31.31 10.56
N THR A 74 3.04 30.25 11.28
CA THR A 74 2.41 30.30 12.61
C THR A 74 3.41 30.17 13.75
N ASN A 75 4.70 30.01 13.46
CA ASN A 75 5.76 29.69 14.42
C ASN A 75 5.51 28.40 15.24
N LYS A 76 4.65 27.50 14.77
CA LYS A 76 4.31 26.22 15.42
C LYS A 76 5.00 25.02 14.76
N LEU A 77 6.23 25.21 14.31
CA LEU A 77 6.96 24.19 13.55
C LEU A 77 7.09 22.85 14.31
N ASN A 78 7.29 22.90 15.63
CA ASN A 78 7.42 21.71 16.48
C ASN A 78 6.14 20.86 16.49
N GLU A 79 4.98 21.50 16.68
CA GLU A 79 3.67 20.83 16.67
C GLU A 79 3.41 20.17 15.31
N VAL A 80 3.66 20.91 14.23
CA VAL A 80 3.41 20.43 12.87
C VAL A 80 4.35 19.28 12.50
N ILE A 81 5.62 19.34 12.88
CA ILE A 81 6.58 18.24 12.68
C ILE A 81 6.09 16.97 13.38
N SER A 82 5.56 17.08 14.60
CA SER A 82 5.02 15.94 15.34
C SER A 82 3.84 15.28 14.61
N LEU A 83 2.91 16.08 14.06
CA LEU A 83 1.79 15.58 13.25
C LEU A 83 2.28 14.87 11.99
N ILE A 84 3.27 15.43 11.31
CA ILE A 84 3.89 14.80 10.14
C ILE A 84 4.50 13.44 10.53
N VAL A 85 5.21 13.35 11.66
CA VAL A 85 5.80 12.08 12.13
C VAL A 85 4.75 11.03 12.41
N LYS A 86 3.67 11.37 13.14
CA LYS A 86 2.55 10.45 13.39
C LYS A 86 2.01 9.87 12.07
N GLN A 87 1.86 10.72 11.06
CA GLN A 87 1.39 10.29 9.75
C GLN A 87 2.38 9.37 9.03
N MET A 88 3.65 9.73 9.04
CA MET A 88 4.66 8.90 8.39
C MET A 88 4.87 7.56 9.13
N ASP A 89 4.71 7.53 10.46
CA ASP A 89 4.71 6.29 11.25
C ASP A 89 3.57 5.36 10.83
N PHE A 90 2.38 5.89 10.56
CA PHE A 90 1.29 5.10 9.98
C PHE A 90 1.67 4.50 8.61
N TYR A 91 2.20 5.33 7.69
CA TYR A 91 2.67 4.83 6.39
C TYR A 91 3.76 3.75 6.52
N GLN A 92 4.68 3.92 7.47
CA GLN A 92 5.71 2.92 7.75
C GLN A 92 5.13 1.62 8.28
N LYS A 93 4.19 1.70 9.25
CA LYS A 93 3.50 0.52 9.78
C LYS A 93 2.76 -0.22 8.68
N MET A 94 2.00 0.49 7.85
CA MET A 94 1.31 -0.05 6.68
C MET A 94 2.27 -0.74 5.71
N THR A 95 3.35 -0.05 5.31
CA THR A 95 4.33 -0.61 4.37
C THR A 95 5.01 -1.86 4.92
N LYS A 96 5.37 -1.86 6.21
CA LYS A 96 5.97 -3.02 6.88
C LYS A 96 4.99 -4.19 6.94
N GLN A 97 3.72 -3.93 7.24
CA GLN A 97 2.71 -4.99 7.27
C GLN A 97 2.49 -5.57 5.88
N ILE A 98 2.27 -4.74 4.86
CA ILE A 98 2.12 -5.18 3.47
C ILE A 98 3.35 -6.01 3.03
N SER A 99 4.56 -5.56 3.37
CA SER A 99 5.79 -6.28 3.01
C SER A 99 5.86 -7.64 3.70
N LYS A 100 5.55 -7.72 5.00
CA LYS A 100 5.51 -8.98 5.75
C LYS A 100 4.47 -9.95 5.18
N VAL A 101 3.30 -9.44 4.83
CA VAL A 101 2.18 -10.20 4.27
C VAL A 101 2.52 -10.80 2.90
N LEU A 102 3.21 -10.05 2.04
CA LEU A 102 3.51 -10.48 0.67
C LEU A 102 4.80 -11.30 0.54
N LEU A 103 5.75 -11.15 1.46
CA LEU A 103 7.05 -11.81 1.36
C LEU A 103 6.91 -13.34 1.35
N TYR A 104 6.13 -13.89 2.28
CA TYR A 104 5.97 -15.34 2.42
C TYR A 104 5.34 -15.99 1.16
N PRO A 105 4.17 -15.53 0.65
CA PRO A 105 3.59 -16.08 -0.56
C PRO A 105 4.49 -15.99 -1.79
N LEU A 106 5.27 -14.90 -1.93
CA LEU A 106 6.19 -14.73 -3.06
C LEU A 106 7.35 -15.73 -3.03
N ILE A 107 7.94 -15.95 -1.85
CA ILE A 107 9.01 -16.95 -1.68
C ILE A 107 8.47 -18.35 -1.98
N LEU A 108 7.28 -18.68 -1.44
CA LEU A 108 6.66 -19.98 -1.64
C LEU A 108 6.25 -20.21 -3.11
N LEU A 109 5.69 -19.20 -3.79
CA LEU A 109 5.44 -19.26 -5.25
C LEU A 109 6.72 -19.48 -6.04
N GLY A 110 7.79 -18.73 -5.72
CA GLY A 110 9.07 -18.86 -6.40
C GLY A 110 9.65 -20.26 -6.26
N PHE A 111 9.65 -20.80 -5.03
CA PHE A 111 10.10 -22.15 -4.76
C PHE A 111 9.25 -23.20 -5.49
N ALA A 112 7.92 -23.07 -5.43
CA ALA A 112 7.01 -23.96 -6.15
C ALA A 112 7.30 -23.96 -7.66
N ILE A 113 7.38 -22.78 -8.29
CA ILE A 113 7.68 -22.68 -9.73
C ILE A 113 8.98 -23.42 -10.07
N ILE A 114 10.04 -23.26 -9.27
CA ILE A 114 11.31 -23.96 -9.47
C ILE A 114 11.13 -25.48 -9.34
N CYS A 115 10.48 -25.97 -8.28
CA CYS A 115 10.25 -27.40 -8.09
C CYS A 115 9.44 -28.03 -9.23
N PHE A 116 8.35 -27.38 -9.65
CA PHE A 116 7.52 -27.86 -10.76
C PHE A 116 8.22 -27.76 -12.11
N GLU A 117 9.15 -26.82 -12.28
CA GLU A 117 10.01 -26.73 -13.47
C GLU A 117 10.96 -27.94 -13.56
N VAL A 118 11.58 -28.33 -12.43
CA VAL A 118 12.43 -29.52 -12.34
C VAL A 118 11.63 -30.80 -12.59
N ILE A 119 10.42 -30.90 -12.00
CA ILE A 119 9.50 -32.00 -12.25
C ILE A 119 9.12 -32.06 -13.73
N ARG A 120 8.77 -30.93 -14.36
CA ARG A 120 8.44 -30.92 -15.79
C ARG A 120 9.61 -31.38 -16.65
N THR A 121 10.81 -30.83 -16.44
CA THR A 121 11.96 -31.14 -17.30
C THR A 121 12.38 -32.62 -17.23
N ASN A 122 12.28 -33.25 -16.05
CA ASN A 122 12.68 -34.65 -15.86
C ASN A 122 11.53 -35.65 -16.03
N LEU A 123 10.35 -35.40 -15.43
CA LEU A 123 9.25 -36.37 -15.39
C LEU A 123 8.33 -36.30 -16.61
N TYR A 124 8.09 -35.12 -17.18
CA TYR A 124 7.24 -35.00 -18.37
C TYR A 124 7.70 -35.84 -19.57
N PRO A 125 8.99 -35.86 -19.98
CA PRO A 125 9.41 -36.68 -21.12
C PRO A 125 9.21 -38.18 -20.86
N ILE A 126 9.45 -38.63 -19.63
CA ILE A 126 9.24 -40.03 -19.21
C ILE A 126 7.76 -40.40 -19.32
N VAL A 127 6.88 -39.60 -18.73
CA VAL A 127 5.43 -39.80 -18.81
C VAL A 127 4.94 -39.78 -20.26
N LYS A 128 5.47 -38.87 -21.08
CA LYS A 128 5.11 -38.80 -22.51
C LYS A 128 5.51 -40.06 -23.28
N HIS A 129 6.69 -40.60 -23.02
CA HIS A 129 7.16 -41.85 -23.63
C HIS A 129 6.29 -43.03 -23.20
N LEU A 130 6.02 -43.16 -21.89
CA LEU A 130 5.15 -44.22 -21.37
C LEU A 130 3.74 -44.12 -21.95
N LEU A 131 3.18 -42.92 -22.11
CA LEU A 131 1.84 -42.77 -22.68
C LEU A 131 1.80 -43.05 -24.20
N SER A 132 2.88 -42.78 -24.94
CA SER A 132 2.93 -43.07 -26.37
C SER A 132 3.00 -44.57 -26.68
N ASP A 133 3.67 -45.35 -25.83
CA ASP A 133 3.87 -46.78 -26.06
C ASP A 133 2.57 -47.60 -25.88
N TYR A 134 1.64 -47.11 -25.06
CA TYR A 134 0.39 -47.82 -24.72
C TYR A 134 -0.85 -47.32 -25.48
N HIS A 135 -0.68 -46.52 -26.55
CA HIS A 135 -1.77 -45.96 -27.36
C HIS A 135 -2.90 -45.29 -26.53
N TYR A 136 -2.56 -44.72 -25.37
CA TYR A 136 -3.53 -44.06 -24.52
C TYR A 136 -4.02 -42.79 -25.21
N GLN A 137 -5.34 -42.57 -25.24
CA GLN A 137 -5.95 -41.34 -25.74
C GLN A 137 -5.60 -40.20 -24.77
N ASN A 138 -4.42 -39.63 -24.98
CA ASN A 138 -3.86 -38.65 -24.07
C ASN A 138 -4.63 -37.33 -24.19
N ASN A 139 -5.18 -36.88 -23.07
CA ASN A 139 -5.65 -35.50 -22.95
C ASN A 139 -4.44 -34.57 -22.87
N ASN A 140 -3.82 -34.27 -24.02
CA ASN A 140 -2.68 -33.37 -24.14
C ASN A 140 -2.93 -32.02 -23.46
N LEU A 141 -4.19 -31.55 -23.47
CA LEU A 141 -4.64 -30.37 -22.75
C LEU A 141 -4.51 -30.53 -21.23
N PHE A 142 -4.91 -31.67 -20.66
CA PHE A 142 -4.81 -31.94 -19.23
C PHE A 142 -3.35 -31.98 -18.78
N ALA A 143 -2.48 -32.63 -19.56
CA ALA A 143 -1.04 -32.63 -19.30
C ALA A 143 -0.45 -31.22 -19.39
N PHE A 144 -0.79 -30.46 -20.44
CA PHE A 144 -0.34 -29.07 -20.60
C PHE A 144 -0.76 -28.20 -19.42
N LEU A 145 -2.03 -28.26 -19.02
CA LEU A 145 -2.56 -27.50 -17.88
C LEU A 145 -1.86 -27.90 -16.58
N THR A 146 -1.69 -29.19 -16.32
CA THR A 146 -1.04 -29.67 -15.09
C THR A 146 0.37 -29.10 -14.94
N PHE A 147 1.19 -29.13 -16.00
CA PHE A 147 2.57 -28.65 -15.93
C PHE A 147 2.73 -27.12 -16.09
N ASN A 148 1.70 -26.39 -16.51
CA ASN A 148 1.76 -24.94 -16.71
C ASN A 148 0.81 -24.13 -15.81
N LEU A 149 -0.02 -24.77 -14.99
CA LEU A 149 -1.06 -24.13 -14.17
C LEU A 149 -0.50 -22.97 -13.33
N LEU A 150 0.59 -23.22 -12.59
CA LEU A 150 1.22 -22.21 -11.73
C LEU A 150 1.74 -21.01 -12.52
N LYS A 151 2.28 -21.23 -13.72
CA LYS A 151 2.78 -20.14 -14.58
C LYS A 151 1.64 -19.33 -15.17
N ILE A 152 0.57 -19.99 -15.60
CA ILE A 152 -0.63 -19.33 -16.12
C ILE A 152 -1.24 -18.44 -15.04
N ILE A 153 -1.42 -18.98 -13.83
CA ILE A 153 -1.93 -18.22 -12.69
C ILE A 153 -0.99 -17.08 -12.33
N GLY A 154 0.32 -17.33 -12.29
CA GLY A 154 1.33 -16.29 -12.05
C GLY A 154 1.27 -15.15 -13.07
N LEU A 155 1.10 -15.47 -14.36
CA LEU A 155 0.94 -14.50 -15.44
C LEU A 155 -0.37 -13.72 -15.31
N LEU A 156 -1.48 -14.39 -15.01
CA LEU A 156 -2.78 -13.74 -14.78
C LEU A 156 -2.70 -12.76 -13.60
N VAL A 157 -2.08 -13.17 -12.49
CA VAL A 157 -1.83 -12.28 -11.34
C VAL A 157 -0.97 -11.09 -11.74
N LEU A 158 0.10 -11.29 -12.54
CA LEU A 158 0.94 -10.21 -13.05
C LEU A 158 0.14 -9.23 -13.92
N ILE A 159 -0.68 -9.73 -14.84
CA ILE A 159 -1.55 -8.90 -15.70
C ILE A 159 -2.53 -8.11 -14.84
N ILE A 160 -3.17 -8.75 -13.86
CA ILE A 160 -4.08 -8.09 -12.92
C ILE A 160 -3.35 -6.95 -12.18
N LEU A 161 -2.14 -7.21 -11.67
CA LEU A 161 -1.32 -6.18 -11.01
C LEU A 161 -0.95 -5.02 -11.95
N ILE A 162 -0.64 -5.31 -13.22
CA ILE A 162 -0.33 -4.30 -14.23
C ILE A 162 -1.57 -3.46 -14.53
N VAL A 163 -2.74 -4.07 -14.72
CA VAL A 163 -4.01 -3.38 -14.94
C VAL A 163 -4.35 -2.50 -13.75
N PHE A 164 -4.22 -2.99 -12.51
CA PHE A 164 -4.45 -2.17 -11.31
C PHE A 164 -3.47 -1.02 -11.16
N LYS A 165 -2.20 -1.19 -11.59
CA LYS A 165 -1.20 -0.12 -11.59
C LYS A 165 -1.49 0.94 -12.66
N SER A 166 -1.97 0.51 -13.82
CA SER A 166 -2.33 1.38 -14.95
C SER A 166 -3.64 2.14 -14.68
N HIS A 167 -4.68 1.43 -14.23
CA HIS A 167 -6.02 1.94 -13.96
C HIS A 167 -6.25 2.04 -12.45
N LYS A 168 -5.54 2.97 -11.80
CA LYS A 168 -5.62 3.20 -10.36
C LYS A 168 -7.05 3.30 -9.80
N PRO A 169 -8.04 3.93 -10.46
CA PRO A 169 -9.40 4.04 -9.93
C PRO A 169 -10.09 2.69 -9.67
N LEU A 170 -9.77 1.65 -10.43
CA LEU A 170 -10.35 0.30 -10.25
C LEU A 170 -10.12 -0.25 -8.84
N GLY A 171 -9.01 0.14 -8.22
CA GLY A 171 -8.70 -0.22 -6.83
C GLY A 171 -9.77 0.23 -5.83
N ASN A 172 -10.61 1.22 -6.15
CA ASN A 172 -11.68 1.68 -5.27
C ASN A 172 -12.82 0.67 -5.11
N HIS A 173 -12.90 -0.36 -5.96
CA HIS A 173 -13.85 -1.45 -5.82
C HIS A 173 -13.39 -2.53 -4.82
N ILE A 174 -12.08 -2.59 -4.53
CA ILE A 174 -11.53 -3.54 -3.56
C ILE A 174 -11.67 -2.93 -2.15
N PRO A 175 -12.41 -3.56 -1.22
CA PRO A 175 -12.70 -2.99 0.10
C PRO A 175 -11.44 -2.53 0.86
N LEU A 176 -10.38 -3.35 0.83
CA LEU A 176 -9.13 -3.07 1.51
C LEU A 176 -8.39 -1.84 0.95
N ILE A 177 -8.33 -1.72 -0.38
CA ILE A 177 -7.67 -0.59 -1.06
C ILE A 177 -8.51 0.68 -0.88
N LYS A 178 -9.83 0.53 -0.97
CA LYS A 178 -10.81 1.59 -0.71
C LYS A 178 -10.62 2.19 0.69
N GLU A 179 -10.59 1.33 1.72
CA GLU A 179 -10.39 1.76 3.12
C GLU A 179 -9.01 2.39 3.34
N TYR A 180 -7.95 1.80 2.79
CA TYR A 180 -6.60 2.39 2.86
C TYR A 180 -6.55 3.77 2.22
N ARG A 181 -7.16 3.96 1.05
CA ARG A 181 -7.21 5.26 0.35
C ARG A 181 -7.98 6.28 1.17
N THR A 182 -9.15 5.91 1.69
CA THR A 182 -9.95 6.76 2.55
C THR A 182 -9.19 7.19 3.79
N LEU A 183 -8.61 6.25 4.54
CA LEU A 183 -7.80 6.57 5.72
C LEU A 183 -6.60 7.46 5.38
N SER A 184 -5.92 7.17 4.27
CA SER A 184 -4.78 7.99 3.83
C SER A 184 -5.20 9.43 3.51
N PHE A 185 -6.34 9.60 2.84
CA PHE A 185 -6.92 10.91 2.54
C PHE A 185 -7.32 11.66 3.82
N LEU A 186 -8.07 11.00 4.70
CA LEU A 186 -8.56 11.57 5.94
C LEU A 186 -7.42 12.10 6.82
N LYS A 187 -6.31 11.38 6.90
CA LYS A 187 -5.15 11.86 7.67
C LYS A 187 -4.48 13.07 7.05
N TYR A 188 -4.42 13.15 5.71
CA TYR A 188 -3.92 14.35 5.06
C TYR A 188 -4.84 15.54 5.31
N LEU A 189 -6.14 15.32 5.27
CA LEU A 189 -7.11 16.34 5.61
C LEU A 189 -6.97 16.79 7.06
N GLU A 190 -6.91 15.85 8.00
CA GLU A 190 -6.73 16.11 9.43
C GLU A 190 -5.48 16.98 9.68
N ILE A 191 -4.34 16.64 9.07
CA ILE A 191 -3.12 17.46 9.18
C ILE A 191 -3.38 18.90 8.74
N LEU A 192 -4.04 19.10 7.60
CA LEU A 192 -4.32 20.45 7.09
C LEU A 192 -5.27 21.21 8.01
N LEU A 193 -6.30 20.55 8.55
CA LEU A 193 -7.26 21.15 9.48
C LEU A 193 -6.62 21.51 10.82
N VAL A 194 -5.81 20.62 11.42
CA VAL A 194 -5.07 20.91 12.66
C VAL A 194 -4.10 22.07 12.46
N CYS A 195 -3.54 22.19 11.25
CA CYS A 195 -2.71 23.31 10.87
C CYS A 195 -3.49 24.62 10.63
N GLY A 196 -4.81 24.63 10.80
CA GLY A 196 -5.64 25.84 10.75
C GLY A 196 -6.16 26.21 9.36
N TYR A 197 -6.03 25.34 8.35
CA TYR A 197 -6.75 25.54 7.09
C TYR A 197 -8.25 25.30 7.30
N SER A 198 -9.07 26.10 6.61
CA SER A 198 -10.50 25.78 6.47
C SER A 198 -10.68 24.48 5.67
N LEU A 199 -11.83 23.82 5.85
CA LEU A 199 -12.16 22.59 5.12
C LEU A 199 -12.10 22.80 3.59
N ALA A 200 -12.58 23.95 3.11
CA ALA A 200 -12.54 24.31 1.70
C ALA A 200 -11.10 24.48 1.16
N GLU A 201 -10.24 25.16 1.90
CA GLU A 201 -8.82 25.32 1.52
C GLU A 201 -8.09 23.98 1.53
N ALA A 202 -8.36 23.15 2.54
CA ALA A 202 -7.74 21.85 2.65
C ALA A 202 -8.11 20.94 1.46
N PHE A 203 -9.38 20.91 1.04
CA PHE A 203 -9.78 20.20 -0.18
C PHE A 203 -9.08 20.72 -1.42
N ARG A 204 -8.97 22.04 -1.61
CA ARG A 204 -8.26 22.62 -2.76
C ARG A 204 -6.78 22.18 -2.81
N ILE A 205 -6.10 22.15 -1.66
CA ILE A 205 -4.70 21.71 -1.56
C ILE A 205 -4.58 20.20 -1.90
N LEU A 206 -5.52 19.39 -1.40
CA LEU A 206 -5.52 17.95 -1.63
C LEU A 206 -5.83 17.61 -3.10
N GLN A 207 -6.73 18.34 -3.76
CA GLN A 207 -7.03 18.19 -5.19
C GLN A 207 -5.82 18.44 -6.09
N GLN A 208 -4.94 19.38 -5.71
CA GLN A 208 -3.70 19.62 -6.44
C GLN A 208 -2.64 18.52 -6.21
N SER A 209 -2.72 17.83 -5.08
CA SER A 209 -1.71 16.86 -4.63
C SER A 209 -2.08 15.40 -4.90
N LEU A 210 -3.38 15.09 -4.96
CA LEU A 210 -3.95 13.76 -5.10
C LEU A 210 -4.63 13.59 -6.45
N ASP A 211 -4.68 12.35 -6.93
CA ASP A 211 -5.31 12.01 -8.21
C ASP A 211 -6.84 12.07 -8.09
N GLU A 212 -7.46 13.06 -8.72
CA GLU A 212 -8.91 13.28 -8.63
C GLU A 212 -9.73 12.10 -9.16
N LYS A 213 -9.22 11.34 -10.14
CA LYS A 213 -9.91 10.13 -10.62
C LYS A 213 -9.96 9.03 -9.56
N VAL A 214 -9.05 9.07 -8.58
CA VAL A 214 -8.94 8.10 -7.50
C VAL A 214 -9.68 8.56 -6.26
N TYR A 215 -9.50 9.81 -5.84
CA TYR A 215 -10.04 10.31 -4.57
C TYR A 215 -11.39 11.00 -4.71
N ARG A 216 -11.74 11.54 -5.89
CA ARG A 216 -13.03 12.21 -6.15
C ARG A 216 -13.35 13.29 -5.12
N ILE A 217 -12.37 14.14 -4.82
CA ILE A 217 -12.46 15.14 -3.76
C ILE A 217 -13.47 16.23 -4.14
N ASP A 218 -13.60 16.58 -5.42
CA ASP A 218 -14.64 17.52 -5.89
C ASP A 218 -16.04 17.02 -5.54
N THR A 219 -16.29 15.74 -5.83
CA THR A 219 -17.60 15.14 -5.52
C THR A 219 -17.83 15.04 -4.01
N LEU A 220 -16.79 14.75 -3.22
CA LEU A 220 -16.89 14.75 -1.76
C LEU A 220 -17.21 16.15 -1.23
N ALA A 221 -16.54 17.17 -1.73
CA ALA A 221 -16.76 18.56 -1.31
C ALA A 221 -18.21 18.99 -1.58
N LEU A 222 -18.76 18.65 -2.75
CA LEU A 222 -20.17 18.92 -3.07
C LEU A 222 -21.14 18.21 -2.11
N VAL A 223 -20.88 16.95 -1.75
CA VAL A 223 -21.73 16.19 -0.80
C VAL A 223 -21.72 16.80 0.59
N LEU A 224 -20.55 17.29 1.04
CA LEU A 224 -20.37 17.80 2.40
C LEU A 224 -20.78 19.27 2.54
N LEU A 225 -20.57 20.10 1.52
CA LEU A 225 -20.85 21.53 1.55
C LEU A 225 -22.23 21.90 0.99
N GLU A 226 -22.72 21.17 -0.01
CA GLU A 226 -24.03 21.43 -0.64
C GLU A 226 -25.12 20.45 -0.18
N GLU A 227 -24.84 19.61 0.82
CA GLU A 227 -25.75 18.60 1.39
C GLU A 227 -26.43 17.65 0.37
N ARG A 228 -25.81 17.44 -0.80
CA ARG A 228 -26.35 16.52 -1.81
C ARG A 228 -26.20 15.07 -1.38
N ASP A 229 -27.28 14.30 -1.44
CA ASP A 229 -27.25 12.88 -1.10
C ASP A 229 -26.84 12.03 -2.32
N LEU A 230 -25.58 11.60 -2.36
CA LEU A 230 -25.07 10.67 -3.37
C LEU A 230 -24.92 9.29 -2.73
N THR A 231 -25.77 8.35 -3.15
CA THR A 231 -25.87 7.02 -2.54
C THR A 231 -24.63 6.13 -2.71
N LYS A 232 -23.64 6.47 -3.55
CA LYS A 232 -22.39 5.71 -3.69
C LYS A 232 -21.20 6.58 -4.12
N LEU A 233 -20.43 7.06 -3.15
CA LEU A 233 -19.18 7.80 -3.42
C LEU A 233 -17.95 6.96 -3.10
N THR A 234 -17.41 6.22 -4.07
CA THR A 234 -16.11 5.56 -3.92
C THR A 234 -14.96 6.59 -4.04
N PRO A 235 -13.90 6.54 -3.19
CA PRO A 235 -13.53 5.50 -2.24
C PRO A 235 -14.15 5.63 -0.83
N TYR A 236 -15.00 6.62 -0.59
CA TYR A 236 -15.57 6.83 0.74
C TYR A 236 -16.68 5.80 1.03
N ASN A 237 -16.77 5.34 2.28
CA ASN A 237 -17.90 4.53 2.73
C ASN A 237 -18.98 5.46 3.29
N GLN A 238 -20.22 4.97 3.38
CA GLN A 238 -21.31 5.74 3.98
C GLN A 238 -20.96 6.21 5.40
N HIS A 239 -20.38 5.33 6.22
CA HIS A 239 -19.87 5.69 7.53
C HIS A 239 -18.83 6.80 7.50
N THR A 240 -17.93 6.82 6.52
CA THR A 240 -16.98 7.94 6.38
C THR A 240 -17.70 9.27 6.19
N ILE A 241 -18.75 9.29 5.36
CA ILE A 241 -19.56 10.49 5.13
C ILE A 241 -20.34 10.88 6.40
N GLU A 242 -20.86 9.90 7.14
CA GLU A 242 -21.57 10.13 8.41
C GLU A 242 -20.64 10.78 9.46
N TYR A 243 -19.40 10.29 9.60
CA TYR A 243 -18.40 10.90 10.50
C TYR A 243 -18.05 12.33 10.07
N PHE A 244 -17.91 12.59 8.76
CA PHE A 244 -17.73 13.96 8.27
C PHE A 244 -18.90 14.86 8.65
N LYS A 245 -20.13 14.42 8.35
CA LYS A 245 -21.35 15.19 8.66
C LYS A 245 -21.46 15.43 10.18
N MET A 246 -21.12 14.44 11.00
CA MET A 246 -21.09 14.56 12.46
C MET A 246 -20.07 15.62 12.91
N GLY A 247 -18.84 15.55 12.43
CA GLY A 247 -17.77 16.49 12.78
C GLY A 247 -18.04 17.92 12.33
N ILE A 248 -18.67 18.10 11.16
CA ILE A 248 -19.11 19.42 10.68
C ILE A 248 -20.22 19.97 11.57
N LYS A 249 -21.23 19.15 11.92
CA LYS A 249 -22.35 19.55 12.79
C LYS A 249 -21.93 19.86 14.21
N SER A 250 -20.97 19.11 14.76
CA SER A 250 -20.43 19.34 16.11
C SER A 250 -19.40 20.46 16.16
N ASN A 251 -19.00 21.03 15.01
CA ASN A 251 -17.87 21.95 14.87
C ASN A 251 -16.54 21.40 15.44
N ASP A 252 -16.41 20.08 15.51
CA ASP A 252 -15.22 19.36 15.94
C ASP A 252 -14.86 18.26 14.93
N LEU A 253 -14.57 18.70 13.70
CA LEU A 253 -14.21 17.77 12.63
C LEU A 253 -12.88 17.06 12.92
N VAL A 254 -11.93 17.76 13.54
CA VAL A 254 -10.62 17.20 13.86
C VAL A 254 -10.72 16.09 14.91
N GLY A 255 -11.50 16.28 15.97
CA GLY A 255 -11.73 15.26 16.99
C GLY A 255 -12.40 14.02 16.41
N VAL A 256 -13.47 14.20 15.64
CA VAL A 256 -14.22 13.09 15.02
C VAL A 256 -13.36 12.31 14.01
N LEU A 257 -12.48 12.97 13.25
CA LEU A 257 -11.53 12.30 12.37
C LEU A 257 -10.47 11.50 13.13
N ASN A 258 -10.00 12.01 14.28
CA ASN A 258 -9.09 11.29 15.16
C ASN A 258 -9.74 10.01 15.70
N ASP A 259 -10.99 10.08 16.16
CA ASP A 259 -11.75 8.92 16.60
C ASP A 259 -11.92 7.90 15.47
N TYR A 260 -12.25 8.36 14.26
CA TYR A 260 -12.32 7.50 13.08
C TYR A 260 -10.99 6.76 12.84
N HIS A 261 -9.87 7.45 12.94
CA HIS A 261 -8.54 6.86 12.79
C HIS A 261 -8.24 5.79 13.82
N PHE A 262 -8.60 6.04 15.09
CA PHE A 262 -8.41 5.08 16.17
C PHE A 262 -9.10 3.74 15.89
N PHE A 263 -10.34 3.76 15.41
CA PHE A 263 -11.11 2.54 15.12
C PHE A 263 -10.67 1.86 13.82
N TYR A 264 -10.52 2.62 12.74
CA TYR A 264 -10.36 2.04 11.40
C TYR A 264 -8.92 1.70 11.04
N ASP A 265 -7.90 2.30 11.69
CA ASP A 265 -6.52 1.87 11.49
C ASP A 265 -6.35 0.40 11.90
N SER A 266 -6.77 0.06 13.12
CA SER A 266 -6.69 -1.29 13.68
C SER A 266 -7.48 -2.30 12.83
N LEU A 267 -8.70 -1.94 12.44
CA LEU A 267 -9.54 -2.78 11.58
C LEU A 267 -8.90 -3.04 10.21
N LEU A 268 -8.28 -2.02 9.61
CA LEU A 268 -7.59 -2.17 8.33
C LEU A 268 -6.41 -3.14 8.48
N PHE A 269 -5.61 -2.99 9.54
CA PHE A 269 -4.51 -3.91 9.84
C PHE A 269 -4.97 -5.36 10.00
N ASP A 270 -6.07 -5.60 10.72
CA ASP A 270 -6.64 -6.95 10.89
C ASP A 270 -7.14 -7.54 9.57
N LYS A 271 -7.75 -6.71 8.71
CA LYS A 271 -8.16 -7.15 7.36
C LYS A 271 -6.96 -7.55 6.50
N PHE A 272 -5.86 -6.79 6.54
CA PHE A 272 -4.62 -7.18 5.85
C PHE A 272 -4.10 -8.55 6.34
N ALA A 273 -4.12 -8.78 7.66
CA ALA A 273 -3.73 -10.08 8.22
C ALA A 273 -4.63 -11.22 7.73
N LYS A 274 -5.96 -11.04 7.70
CA LYS A 274 -6.90 -12.04 7.18
C LYS A 274 -6.70 -12.36 5.70
N VAL A 275 -6.48 -11.33 4.86
CA VAL A 275 -6.18 -11.52 3.43
C VAL A 275 -4.96 -12.42 3.24
N THR A 276 -3.95 -12.28 4.11
CA THR A 276 -2.74 -13.12 4.09
C THR A 276 -3.07 -14.59 4.29
N TYR A 277 -3.87 -14.89 5.32
CA TYR A 277 -4.27 -16.26 5.63
C TYR A 277 -5.04 -16.89 4.47
N TYR A 278 -6.01 -16.18 3.89
CA TYR A 278 -6.77 -16.70 2.74
C TYR A 278 -5.87 -16.90 1.52
N LEU A 279 -4.99 -15.95 1.21
CA LEU A 279 -4.06 -16.08 0.08
C LEU A 279 -3.13 -17.29 0.26
N GLN A 280 -2.64 -17.54 1.47
CA GLN A 280 -1.85 -18.72 1.79
C GLN A 280 -2.66 -20.01 1.63
N PHE A 281 -3.89 -20.05 2.13
CA PHE A 281 -4.77 -21.21 2.00
C PHE A 281 -5.03 -21.56 0.52
N PHE A 282 -5.42 -20.58 -0.30
CA PHE A 282 -5.66 -20.80 -1.73
C PHE A 282 -4.40 -21.25 -2.46
N LEU A 283 -3.24 -20.73 -2.06
CA LEU A 283 -1.98 -21.14 -2.64
C LEU A 283 -1.64 -22.60 -2.31
N PHE A 284 -1.80 -23.04 -1.06
CA PHE A 284 -1.59 -24.45 -0.72
C PHE A 284 -2.62 -25.35 -1.40
N LEU A 285 -3.88 -24.95 -1.47
CA LEU A 285 -4.91 -25.68 -2.19
C LEU A 285 -4.51 -25.87 -3.66
N LEU A 286 -4.03 -24.80 -4.31
CA LEU A 286 -3.56 -24.83 -5.68
C LEU A 286 -2.37 -25.77 -5.86
N LEU A 287 -1.38 -25.73 -4.96
CA LEU A 287 -0.22 -26.62 -5.00
C LEU A 287 -0.65 -28.09 -4.81
N SER A 288 -1.51 -28.38 -3.84
CA SER A 288 -2.01 -29.73 -3.58
C SER A 288 -2.78 -30.30 -4.77
N ILE A 289 -3.66 -29.51 -5.39
CA ILE A 289 -4.37 -29.91 -6.62
C ILE A 289 -3.35 -30.21 -7.72
N ASN A 290 -2.33 -29.37 -7.90
CA ASN A 290 -1.33 -29.57 -8.93
C ASN A 290 -0.51 -30.85 -8.72
N ILE A 291 -0.06 -31.10 -7.49
CA ILE A 291 0.66 -32.34 -7.12
C ILE A 291 -0.23 -33.56 -7.39
N PHE A 292 -1.50 -33.51 -7.00
CA PHE A 292 -2.44 -34.59 -7.25
C PHE A 292 -2.64 -34.86 -8.75
N CYS A 293 -2.78 -33.81 -9.58
CA CYS A 293 -2.88 -33.96 -11.03
C CYS A 293 -1.63 -34.59 -11.64
N ILE A 294 -0.43 -34.23 -11.17
CA ILE A 294 0.83 -34.86 -11.63
C ILE A 294 0.86 -36.33 -11.22
N TYR A 295 0.55 -36.64 -9.97
CA TYR A 295 0.49 -38.02 -9.48
C TYR A 295 -0.50 -38.86 -10.28
N TYR A 296 -1.70 -38.33 -10.55
CA TYR A 296 -2.71 -38.98 -11.37
C TYR A 296 -2.21 -39.27 -12.81
N LEU A 297 -1.52 -38.31 -13.41
CA LEU A 297 -0.90 -38.45 -14.74
C LEU A 297 0.16 -39.57 -14.79
N ILE A 298 0.83 -39.84 -13.67
CA ILE A 298 1.82 -40.91 -13.56
C ILE A 298 1.14 -42.27 -13.28
N MET A 299 0.16 -42.29 -12.37
CA MET A 299 -0.44 -43.54 -11.92
C MET A 299 -1.33 -44.22 -12.97
N ILE A 300 -2.08 -43.48 -13.79
CA ILE A 300 -2.93 -44.08 -14.84
C ILE A 300 -2.13 -45.01 -15.76
N PRO A 301 -1.05 -44.54 -16.42
CA PRO A 301 -0.30 -45.41 -17.31
C PRO A 301 0.26 -46.60 -16.53
N MET A 302 0.77 -46.41 -15.31
CA MET A 302 1.27 -47.52 -14.49
C MET A 302 0.21 -48.60 -14.20
N PHE A 303 -1.00 -48.22 -13.79
CA PHE A 303 -2.08 -49.19 -13.53
C PHE A 303 -2.50 -49.95 -14.78
N GLN A 304 -2.54 -49.27 -15.94
CA GLN A 304 -2.87 -49.92 -17.20
C GLN A 304 -1.79 -50.90 -17.65
N ILE A 305 -0.52 -50.57 -17.41
CA ILE A 305 0.60 -51.49 -17.64
C ILE A 305 0.41 -52.76 -16.80
N THR A 306 0.11 -52.61 -15.50
CA THR A 306 -0.08 -53.76 -14.60
C THR A 306 -1.30 -54.61 -14.97
N ASN A 307 -2.38 -54.01 -15.49
CA ASN A 307 -3.58 -54.76 -15.89
C ASN A 307 -3.48 -55.39 -17.30
N ASN A 308 -2.54 -54.95 -18.14
CA ASN A 308 -2.28 -55.50 -19.48
C ASN A 308 -1.12 -56.51 -19.51
N ILE A 309 -0.55 -56.85 -18.35
CA ILE A 309 0.40 -57.96 -18.14
C ILE A 309 -0.37 -59.12 -17.49
#